data_AF-A0A9D6RLC8-F1
#
_entry.id   AF-A0A9D6RLC8-F1
#
_cell.length_a   1.000
_cell.length_b   1.000
_cell.length_c   1.000
_cell.angle_alpha   90.00
_cell.angle_beta   90.00
_cell.angle_gamma   90.00
#
_symmetry.space_group_name_H-M   'P 1'
#
loop_
_entity.id
_entity.type
_entity.pdbx_description
1 polymer ?
#
loop_
_entity_poly.entity_id
_entity_poly.type
_entity_poly.pdbx_seq_one_letter_code
_entity_poly.pdbx_strand_id
1 'polypeptide(L)'
;MAVESLLDMKKKNKPAMTPFAQAALALDESFSELERLAESIRRLEVDSDSTIDRARLLLTRFGKCSEQLGASLQSLGQALDERRAAAENAIREVSARVPAIQERFQQAEQNLERFRLLGLKVREVIESATRESRGGGAGLAALAEDVHALTREAESIEAQARAAGLRNLEKNAMSLRQTLRSVAEKVERAIHR
;
A
#
# COMPACT_ATOMS: atom_id res chain seq x y z
N MET A 1 -17.52 -5.82 11.00
CA MET A 1 -17.53 -4.47 11.61
C MET A 1 -16.12 -3.88 11.62
N ALA A 2 -15.59 -3.45 10.47
CA ALA A 2 -14.28 -2.78 10.41
C ALA A 2 -14.07 -1.97 9.10
N VAL A 3 -15.13 -1.38 8.54
CA VAL A 3 -15.02 -0.53 7.33
C VAL A 3 -15.73 0.82 7.50
N GLU A 4 -16.68 0.95 8.44
CA GLU A 4 -17.36 2.23 8.72
C GLU A 4 -16.50 3.26 9.47
N SER A 5 -15.33 2.88 10.00
CA SER A 5 -14.47 3.78 10.77
C SER A 5 -13.60 4.73 9.93
N LEU A 6 -13.59 4.59 8.59
CA LEU A 6 -12.75 5.42 7.69
C LEU A 6 -13.47 6.64 7.13
N LEU A 7 -14.80 6.73 7.26
CA LEU A 7 -15.60 7.82 6.68
C LEU A 7 -15.95 8.94 7.68
N ASP A 8 -15.66 8.75 8.97
CA ASP A 8 -16.02 9.70 10.04
C ASP A 8 -14.94 10.76 10.32
N MET A 9 -13.85 10.78 9.55
CA MET A 9 -12.77 11.79 9.67
C MET A 9 -13.07 13.11 8.95
N LYS A 10 -14.31 13.33 8.53
CA LYS A 10 -14.77 14.58 7.87
C LYS A 10 -14.99 15.74 8.85
N LYS A 11 -14.27 15.77 9.99
CA LYS A 11 -14.15 16.99 10.82
C LYS A 11 -13.13 17.90 10.15
N LYS A 12 -13.64 19.03 9.64
CA LYS A 12 -12.90 20.17 9.08
C LYS A 12 -11.86 20.73 10.07
N ASN A 13 -10.74 20.03 10.26
CA ASN A 13 -9.51 20.71 10.65
C ASN A 13 -8.89 21.22 9.36
N LYS A 14 -8.80 22.55 9.19
CA LYS A 14 -7.84 23.10 8.22
C LYS A 14 -6.50 22.41 8.54
N PRO A 15 -5.84 21.76 7.57
CA PRO A 15 -4.56 21.14 7.85
C PRO A 15 -3.64 22.24 8.37
N ALA A 16 -3.13 22.03 9.59
CA ALA A 16 -2.15 22.93 10.16
C ALA A 16 -1.00 23.08 9.16
N MET A 17 -0.61 24.32 8.86
CA MET A 17 0.48 24.57 7.92
C MET A 17 1.72 23.82 8.35
N THR A 18 2.37 23.14 7.41
CA THR A 18 3.61 22.42 7.68
C THR A 18 4.74 23.41 7.99
N PRO A 19 5.78 23.01 8.74
CA PRO A 19 6.96 23.86 8.97
C PRO A 19 7.59 24.38 7.66
N PHE A 20 7.61 23.55 6.61
CA PHE A 20 8.05 23.97 5.27
C PHE A 20 7.18 25.08 4.68
N ALA A 21 5.85 24.93 4.74
CA ALA A 21 4.94 25.97 4.25
C ALA A 21 5.04 27.26 5.09
N GLN A 22 5.23 27.15 6.40
CA GLN A 22 5.43 28.31 7.28
C GLN A 22 6.72 29.05 6.93
N ALA A 23 7.84 28.34 6.77
CA ALA A 23 9.12 28.93 6.38
C ALA A 23 9.07 29.59 5.00
N ALA A 24 8.37 28.97 4.04
CA ALA A 24 8.18 29.55 2.71
C ALA A 24 7.37 30.86 2.73
N LEU A 25 6.28 30.91 3.51
CA LEU A 25 5.51 32.15 3.68
C LEU A 25 6.33 33.25 4.37
N ALA A 26 7.06 32.92 5.44
CA ALA A 26 7.90 33.89 6.15
C ALA A 26 8.99 34.49 5.23
N LEU A 27 9.53 33.66 4.33
CA LEU A 27 10.49 34.12 3.32
C LEU A 27 9.86 35.07 2.30
N ASP A 28 8.67 34.74 1.80
CA ASP A 28 7.92 35.59 0.85
C ASP A 28 7.54 36.95 1.45
N GLU A 29 7.11 36.95 2.73
CA GLU A 29 6.86 38.17 3.50
C GLU A 29 8.12 39.03 3.64
N SER A 30 9.26 38.40 3.91
CA SER A 30 10.56 39.09 4.02
C SER A 30 10.99 39.72 2.69
N PHE A 31 10.79 39.04 1.56
CA PHE A 31 11.06 39.60 0.23
C PHE A 31 10.15 40.81 -0.06
N SER A 32 8.85 40.67 0.22
CA SER A 32 7.88 41.74 0.01
C SER A 32 8.20 43.01 0.81
N GLU A 33 8.63 42.87 2.07
CA GLU A 33 9.05 44.02 2.88
C GLU A 33 10.36 44.64 2.37
N LEU A 34 11.32 43.81 1.94
CA LEU A 34 12.58 44.30 1.37
C LEU A 34 12.34 45.12 0.09
N GLU A 35 11.48 44.65 -0.80
CA GLU A 35 11.09 45.37 -2.03
C GLU A 35 10.44 46.71 -1.72
N ARG A 36 9.53 46.74 -0.73
CA ARG A 36 8.87 47.97 -0.25
C ARG A 36 9.86 48.97 0.35
N LEU A 37 10.80 48.50 1.15
CA LEU A 37 11.84 49.34 1.75
C LEU A 37 12.79 49.88 0.68
N ALA A 38 13.22 49.04 -0.27
CA ALA A 38 14.07 49.45 -1.37
C ALA A 38 13.41 50.55 -2.22
N GLU A 39 12.12 50.41 -2.53
CA GLU A 39 11.38 51.45 -3.26
C GLU A 39 11.25 52.75 -2.46
N SER A 40 10.98 52.64 -1.15
CA SER A 40 10.87 53.80 -0.27
C SER A 40 12.19 54.57 -0.16
N ILE A 41 13.31 53.85 -0.11
CA ILE A 41 14.66 54.44 -0.07
C ILE A 41 15.01 55.08 -1.41
N ARG A 42 14.71 54.42 -2.55
CA ARG A 42 14.97 54.97 -3.90
C ARG A 42 14.26 56.30 -4.15
N ARG A 43 13.06 56.47 -3.60
CA ARG A 43 12.25 57.69 -3.76
C ARG A 43 12.55 58.80 -2.74
N LEU A 44 13.41 58.54 -1.76
CA LEU A 44 13.68 59.51 -0.70
C LEU A 44 14.71 60.55 -1.18
N GLU A 45 14.29 61.80 -1.28
CA GLU A 45 15.18 62.94 -1.44
C GLU A 45 15.68 63.39 -0.06
N VAL A 46 16.98 63.66 0.05
CA VAL A 46 17.65 64.05 1.30
C VAL A 46 18.08 65.50 1.20
N ASP A 47 17.15 66.39 1.55
CA ASP A 47 17.21 67.84 1.36
C ASP A 47 17.07 68.64 2.68
N SER A 48 16.73 67.98 3.78
CA SER A 48 16.46 68.58 5.08
C SER A 48 16.83 67.64 6.23
N ASP A 49 17.00 68.18 7.43
CA ASP A 49 17.26 67.38 8.64
C ASP A 49 16.16 66.33 8.87
N SER A 50 14.91 66.66 8.56
CA SER A 50 13.78 65.74 8.65
C SER A 50 13.86 64.55 7.69
N THR A 51 14.35 64.77 6.46
CA THR A 51 14.53 63.71 5.47
C THR A 51 15.77 62.86 5.77
N ILE A 52 16.80 63.42 6.40
CA ILE A 52 17.94 62.68 6.96
C ILE A 52 17.49 61.70 8.05
N ASP A 53 16.68 62.14 9.01
CA ASP A 53 16.19 61.26 10.08
C ASP A 53 15.28 60.15 9.53
N ARG A 54 14.45 60.47 8.52
CA ARG A 54 13.68 59.46 7.79
C ARG A 54 14.58 58.46 7.05
N ALA A 55 15.66 58.92 6.43
CA ALA A 55 16.64 58.04 5.77
C ALA A 55 17.27 57.06 6.77
N ARG A 56 17.69 57.55 7.95
CA ARG A 56 18.24 56.71 9.03
C ARG A 56 17.26 55.63 9.48
N LEU A 57 15.98 55.99 9.64
CA LEU A 57 14.94 55.02 10.00
C LEU A 57 14.76 53.95 8.92
N LEU A 58 14.68 54.33 7.64
CA LEU A 58 14.53 53.39 6.53
C LEU A 58 15.75 52.46 6.40
N LEU A 59 16.97 52.99 6.53
CA LEU A 59 18.20 52.19 6.51
C LEU A 59 18.27 51.23 7.70
N THR A 60 17.84 51.66 8.89
CA THR A 60 17.76 50.77 10.07
C THR A 60 16.76 49.64 9.84
N ARG A 61 15.59 49.94 9.26
CA ARG A 61 14.59 48.91 8.90
C ARG A 61 15.12 47.98 7.83
N PHE A 62 15.83 48.49 6.83
CA PHE A 62 16.47 47.70 5.78
C PHE A 62 17.49 46.70 6.34
N GLY A 63 18.34 47.14 7.28
CA GLY A 63 19.27 46.25 7.98
C GLY A 63 18.57 45.11 8.71
N LYS A 64 17.53 45.43 9.50
CA LYS A 64 16.71 44.41 10.19
C LYS A 64 16.00 43.46 9.23
N CYS A 65 15.45 43.97 8.13
CA CYS A 65 14.80 43.17 7.11
C CYS A 65 15.78 42.20 6.44
N SER A 66 17.03 42.63 6.23
CA SER A 66 18.09 41.82 5.64
C SER A 66 18.53 40.67 6.58
N GLU A 67 18.62 40.95 7.89
CA GLU A 67 18.86 39.91 8.91
C GLU A 67 17.71 38.89 8.97
N GLN A 68 16.46 39.37 8.95
CA GLN A 68 15.27 38.51 8.93
C GLN A 68 15.18 37.66 7.66
N LEU A 69 15.58 38.20 6.51
CA LEU A 69 15.64 37.45 5.26
C LEU A 69 16.65 36.29 5.36
N GLY A 70 17.84 36.56 5.91
CA GLY A 70 18.85 35.53 6.15
C GLY A 70 18.34 34.41 7.05
N ALA A 71 17.66 34.75 8.15
CA ALA A 71 17.05 33.77 9.05
C ALA A 71 15.94 32.95 8.36
N SER A 72 15.10 33.60 7.55
CA SER A 72 14.02 32.92 6.81
C SER A 72 14.56 31.94 5.76
N LEU A 73 15.62 32.32 5.05
CA LEU A 73 16.33 31.43 4.11
C LEU A 73 16.91 30.20 4.81
N GLN A 74 17.56 30.40 5.96
CA GLN A 74 18.10 29.31 6.76
C GLN A 74 16.98 28.37 7.25
N SER A 75 15.87 28.94 7.74
CA SER A 75 14.71 28.17 8.19
C SER A 75 14.08 27.35 7.06
N LEU A 76 13.98 27.92 5.86
CA LEU A 76 13.45 27.20 4.70
C LEU A 76 14.37 26.06 4.28
N GLY A 77 15.69 26.29 4.27
CA GLY A 77 16.69 25.25 3.99
C GLY A 77 16.59 24.07 4.95
N GLN A 78 16.52 24.34 6.26
CA GLN A 78 16.34 23.31 7.28
C GLN A 78 15.04 22.52 7.09
N ALA A 79 13.91 23.22 6.87
CA ALA A 79 12.63 22.57 6.65
C ALA A 79 12.60 21.72 5.37
N LEU A 80 13.33 22.13 4.33
CA LEU A 80 13.49 21.35 3.11
C LEU A 80 14.30 20.07 3.34
N ASP A 81 15.43 20.18 4.05
CA ASP A 81 16.29 19.04 4.37
C ASP A 81 15.56 18.00 5.22
N GLU A 82 14.78 18.43 6.22
CA GLU A 82 13.94 17.54 7.03
C GLU A 82 12.90 16.81 6.18
N ARG A 83 12.24 17.52 5.24
CA ARG A 83 11.23 16.94 4.35
C ARG A 83 11.85 15.95 3.38
N ARG A 84 13.04 16.28 2.86
CA ARG A 84 13.82 15.37 2.02
C ARG A 84 14.19 14.10 2.80
N ALA A 85 14.75 14.23 3.99
CA ALA A 85 15.11 13.08 4.82
C ALA A 85 13.91 12.19 5.15
N ALA A 86 12.75 12.79 5.47
CA ALA A 86 11.51 12.05 5.69
C ALA A 86 11.04 11.29 4.44
N ALA A 87 11.11 11.93 3.26
CA ALA A 87 10.76 11.28 2.00
C ALA A 87 11.72 10.12 1.66
N GLU A 88 13.02 10.33 1.84
CA GLU A 88 14.04 9.28 1.63
C GLU A 88 13.85 8.12 2.61
N ASN A 89 13.45 8.38 3.86
CA ASN A 89 13.11 7.32 4.81
C ASN A 89 11.85 6.54 4.37
N ALA A 90 10.78 7.23 3.97
CA ALA A 90 9.57 6.59 3.48
C ALA A 90 9.83 5.72 2.23
N ILE A 91 10.65 6.22 1.29
CA ILE A 91 11.07 5.44 0.12
C ILE A 91 11.80 4.17 0.57
N ARG A 92 12.79 4.28 1.48
CA ARG A 92 13.54 3.12 1.99
C ARG A 92 12.63 2.08 2.65
N GLU A 93 11.70 2.52 3.50
CA GLU A 93 10.76 1.63 4.18
C GLU A 93 9.85 0.89 3.20
N VAL A 94 9.32 1.60 2.20
CA VAL A 94 8.48 0.98 1.17
C VAL A 94 9.31 0.01 0.33
N SER A 95 10.46 0.43 -0.19
CA SER A 95 11.36 -0.40 -0.99
C SER A 95 11.78 -1.67 -0.25
N ALA A 96 12.03 -1.60 1.06
CA ALA A 96 12.36 -2.78 1.87
C ALA A 96 11.19 -3.78 1.97
N ARG A 97 9.94 -3.33 1.86
CA ARG A 97 8.75 -4.21 1.93
C ARG A 97 8.31 -4.78 0.59
N VAL A 98 8.69 -4.17 -0.53
CA VAL A 98 8.28 -4.61 -1.87
C VAL A 98 8.58 -6.10 -2.14
N PRO A 99 9.79 -6.65 -1.84
CA PRO A 99 10.09 -8.05 -2.14
C PRO A 99 9.17 -9.04 -1.41
N ALA A 100 8.93 -8.82 -0.12
CA ALA A 100 8.06 -9.69 0.68
C ALA A 100 6.59 -9.64 0.18
N ILE A 101 6.13 -8.47 -0.27
CA ILE A 101 4.80 -8.32 -0.87
C ILE A 101 4.72 -9.07 -2.21
N GLN A 102 5.73 -8.93 -3.07
CA GLN A 102 5.81 -9.62 -4.35
C GLN A 102 5.85 -11.14 -4.18
N GLU A 103 6.67 -11.64 -3.25
CA GLU A 103 6.74 -13.06 -2.92
C GLU A 103 5.37 -13.59 -2.47
N ARG A 104 4.67 -12.84 -1.61
CA ARG A 104 3.34 -13.21 -1.15
C ARG A 104 2.32 -13.24 -2.28
N PHE A 105 2.40 -12.31 -3.23
CA PHE A 105 1.54 -12.32 -4.43
C PHE A 105 1.82 -13.55 -5.30
N GLN A 106 3.09 -13.85 -5.57
CA GLN A 106 3.49 -15.02 -6.35
C GLN A 106 3.00 -16.33 -5.71
N GLN A 107 3.16 -16.47 -4.39
CA GLN A 107 2.64 -17.63 -3.65
C GLN A 107 1.11 -17.75 -3.76
N ALA A 108 0.39 -16.63 -3.69
CA ALA A 108 -1.06 -16.63 -3.84
C ALA A 108 -1.50 -17.03 -5.26
N GLU A 109 -0.84 -16.52 -6.30
CA GLU A 109 -1.10 -16.89 -7.69
C GLU A 109 -0.82 -18.37 -7.96
N GLN A 110 0.30 -18.88 -7.45
CA GLN A 110 0.64 -20.31 -7.56
C GLN A 110 -0.42 -21.20 -6.90
N ASN A 111 -0.91 -20.82 -5.72
CA ASN A 111 -1.96 -21.58 -5.03
C ASN A 111 -3.29 -21.54 -5.79
N LEU A 112 -3.65 -20.40 -6.38
CA LEU A 112 -4.85 -20.27 -7.20
C LEU A 112 -4.76 -21.12 -8.47
N GLU A 113 -3.62 -21.12 -9.15
CA GLU A 113 -3.42 -21.91 -10.36
C GLU A 113 -3.44 -23.41 -10.05
N ARG A 114 -2.77 -23.84 -8.97
CA ARG A 114 -2.84 -25.23 -8.50
C ARG A 114 -4.28 -25.65 -8.19
N PHE A 115 -5.06 -24.79 -7.54
CA PHE A 115 -6.47 -25.08 -7.27
C PHE A 115 -7.31 -25.16 -8.54
N ARG A 116 -7.05 -24.30 -9.53
CA ARG A 116 -7.72 -24.35 -10.84
C ARG A 116 -7.44 -25.68 -11.56
N LEU A 117 -6.18 -26.11 -11.59
CA LEU A 117 -5.76 -27.38 -12.19
C LEU A 117 -6.37 -28.57 -11.44
N LEU A 118 -6.38 -28.53 -10.10
CA LEU A 118 -7.04 -29.54 -9.29
C LEU A 118 -8.53 -29.66 -9.64
N GLY A 119 -9.24 -28.53 -9.79
CA GLY A 119 -10.65 -28.52 -10.19
C GLY A 119 -10.91 -29.06 -11.60
N LEU A 120 -9.93 -29.06 -12.50
CA LEU A 120 -10.03 -29.73 -13.81
C LEU A 120 -9.88 -31.24 -13.64
N LYS A 121 -8.85 -31.70 -12.92
CA LYS A 121 -8.62 -33.12 -12.64
C LYS A 121 -9.79 -33.77 -11.89
N VAL A 122 -10.37 -33.07 -10.92
CA VAL A 122 -11.55 -33.56 -10.18
C VAL A 122 -12.73 -33.81 -11.12
N ARG A 123 -12.96 -32.91 -12.08
CA ARG A 123 -14.04 -33.09 -13.06
C ARG A 123 -13.81 -34.32 -13.93
N GLU A 124 -12.59 -34.50 -14.43
CA GLU A 124 -12.21 -35.68 -15.22
C GLU A 124 -12.40 -36.99 -14.42
N VAL A 125 -11.98 -37.01 -13.15
CA VAL A 125 -12.17 -38.17 -12.27
C VAL A 125 -13.66 -38.46 -12.02
N ILE A 126 -14.50 -37.44 -11.81
CA ILE A 126 -15.96 -37.63 -11.65
C ILE A 126 -16.60 -38.17 -12.94
N GLU A 127 -16.18 -37.69 -14.11
CA GLU A 127 -16.66 -38.19 -15.41
C GLU A 127 -16.24 -39.65 -15.65
N SER A 128 -15.00 -40.00 -15.30
CA SER A 128 -14.50 -41.39 -15.37
C SER A 128 -15.21 -42.30 -14.39
N ALA A 129 -15.45 -41.85 -13.15
CA ALA A 129 -16.23 -42.57 -12.15
C ALA A 129 -17.65 -42.89 -12.64
N THR A 130 -18.28 -41.93 -13.30
CA THR A 130 -19.64 -42.07 -13.85
C THR A 130 -19.68 -43.08 -15.02
N ARG A 131 -18.62 -43.14 -15.84
CA ARG A 131 -18.47 -44.11 -16.94
C ARG A 131 -18.21 -45.52 -16.41
N GLU A 132 -17.26 -45.70 -15.51
CA GLU A 132 -16.89 -47.00 -14.92
C GLU A 132 -18.05 -47.64 -14.15
N SER A 133 -18.86 -46.83 -13.45
CA SER A 133 -20.07 -47.29 -12.77
C SER A 133 -21.12 -47.92 -13.71
N ARG A 134 -21.01 -47.67 -15.03
CA ARG A 134 -21.88 -48.25 -16.08
C ARG A 134 -21.20 -49.37 -16.88
N GLY A 135 -19.89 -49.55 -16.77
CA GLY A 135 -19.05 -50.28 -17.74
C GLY A 135 -18.34 -51.55 -17.24
N GLY A 136 -18.46 -51.94 -15.97
CA GLY A 136 -17.96 -53.24 -15.49
C GLY A 136 -16.73 -53.23 -14.58
N GLY A 137 -16.35 -52.08 -14.01
CA GLY A 137 -15.57 -52.02 -12.76
C GLY A 137 -14.06 -52.26 -12.85
N ALA A 138 -13.50 -52.60 -14.01
CA ALA A 138 -12.08 -52.88 -14.17
C ALA A 138 -11.16 -51.67 -13.88
N GLY A 139 -11.68 -50.43 -13.99
CA GLY A 139 -10.94 -49.20 -13.71
C GLY A 139 -11.10 -48.63 -12.29
N LEU A 140 -11.90 -49.24 -11.42
CA LEU A 140 -12.28 -48.64 -10.12
C LEU A 140 -11.12 -48.51 -9.14
N ALA A 141 -10.14 -49.43 -9.17
CA ALA A 141 -8.97 -49.38 -8.29
C ALA A 141 -8.03 -48.21 -8.64
N ALA A 142 -7.76 -47.99 -9.93
CA ALA A 142 -6.96 -46.85 -10.39
C ALA A 142 -7.66 -45.52 -10.08
N LEU A 143 -8.98 -45.47 -10.27
CA LEU A 143 -9.81 -44.32 -9.94
C LEU A 143 -9.79 -44.01 -8.43
N ALA A 144 -9.79 -45.02 -7.56
CA ALA A 144 -9.68 -44.82 -6.11
C ALA A 144 -8.33 -44.17 -5.74
N GLU A 145 -7.24 -44.62 -6.36
CA GLU A 145 -5.91 -44.03 -6.16
C GLU A 145 -5.86 -42.56 -6.60
N ASP A 146 -6.44 -42.24 -7.76
CA ASP A 146 -6.56 -40.87 -8.27
C ASP A 146 -7.36 -39.97 -7.32
N VAL A 147 -8.51 -40.42 -6.82
CA VAL A 147 -9.33 -39.66 -5.87
C VAL A 147 -8.58 -39.40 -4.56
N HIS A 148 -7.84 -40.39 -4.05
CA HIS A 148 -7.01 -40.24 -2.85
C HIS A 148 -5.86 -39.25 -3.06
N ALA A 149 -5.20 -39.29 -4.23
CA ALA A 149 -4.17 -38.33 -4.60
C ALA A 149 -4.72 -36.89 -4.66
N LEU A 150 -5.87 -36.68 -5.32
CA LEU A 150 -6.53 -35.39 -5.42
C LEU A 150 -7.01 -34.88 -4.05
N THR A 151 -7.44 -35.78 -3.16
CA THR A 151 -7.85 -35.42 -1.78
C THR A 151 -6.68 -34.85 -1.00
N ARG A 152 -5.49 -35.49 -1.07
CA ARG A 152 -4.26 -34.97 -0.44
C ARG A 152 -3.81 -33.64 -1.03
N GLU A 153 -3.95 -33.47 -2.35
CA GLU A 153 -3.64 -32.19 -3.02
C GLU A 153 -4.59 -31.08 -2.56
N ALA A 154 -5.89 -31.36 -2.42
CA ALA A 154 -6.87 -30.43 -1.86
C ALA A 154 -6.55 -30.04 -0.40
N GLU A 155 -6.12 -31.01 0.43
CA GLU A 155 -5.66 -30.78 1.81
C GLU A 155 -4.43 -29.88 1.87
N SER A 156 -3.44 -30.11 1.00
CA SER A 156 -2.25 -29.28 0.89
C SER A 156 -2.60 -27.84 0.51
N ILE A 157 -3.49 -27.64 -0.46
CA ILE A 157 -3.92 -26.30 -0.90
C ILE A 157 -4.73 -25.60 0.20
N GLU A 158 -5.62 -26.31 0.90
CA GLU A 158 -6.37 -25.78 2.05
C GLU A 158 -5.41 -25.26 3.14
N ALA A 159 -4.41 -26.06 3.51
CA ALA A 159 -3.43 -25.70 4.54
C ALA A 159 -2.56 -24.49 4.11
N GLN A 160 -2.10 -24.47 2.86
CA GLN A 160 -1.33 -23.36 2.31
C GLN A 160 -2.16 -22.08 2.20
N ALA A 161 -3.42 -22.17 1.77
CA ALA A 161 -4.35 -21.05 1.73
C ALA A 161 -4.61 -20.48 3.14
N ARG A 162 -4.78 -21.35 4.15
CA ARG A 162 -4.91 -20.95 5.56
C ARG A 162 -3.67 -20.21 6.04
N ALA A 163 -2.48 -20.80 5.83
CA ALA A 163 -1.21 -20.19 6.23
C ALA A 163 -0.98 -18.81 5.55
N ALA A 164 -1.40 -18.66 4.30
CA ALA A 164 -1.30 -17.41 3.55
C ALA A 164 -2.42 -16.40 3.85
N GLY A 165 -3.48 -16.80 4.58
CA GLY A 165 -4.66 -15.98 4.87
C GLY A 165 -5.64 -15.84 3.69
N LEU A 166 -5.57 -16.72 2.69
CA LEU A 166 -6.41 -16.72 1.48
C LEU A 166 -7.77 -17.37 1.78
N ARG A 167 -8.61 -16.68 2.56
CA ARG A 167 -9.87 -17.23 3.12
C ARG A 167 -10.83 -17.84 2.10
N ASN A 168 -10.94 -17.24 0.91
CA ASN A 168 -11.83 -17.76 -0.13
C ASN A 168 -11.28 -19.06 -0.73
N LEU A 169 -9.97 -19.11 -0.96
CA LEU A 169 -9.31 -20.30 -1.48
C LEU A 169 -9.35 -21.44 -0.46
N GLU A 170 -9.11 -21.13 0.82
CA GLU A 170 -9.23 -22.09 1.93
C GLU A 170 -10.62 -22.74 1.95
N LYS A 171 -11.69 -21.93 1.94
CA LYS A 171 -13.08 -22.43 1.94
C LYS A 171 -13.38 -23.29 0.71
N ASN A 172 -12.93 -22.85 -0.47
CA ASN A 172 -13.18 -23.57 -1.72
C ASN A 172 -12.42 -24.91 -1.75
N ALA A 173 -11.17 -24.93 -1.31
CA ALA A 173 -10.36 -26.15 -1.16
C ALA A 173 -10.98 -27.13 -0.17
N MET A 174 -11.47 -26.63 0.97
CA MET A 174 -12.19 -27.43 1.96
C MET A 174 -13.46 -28.09 1.37
N SER A 175 -14.30 -27.33 0.66
CA SER A 175 -15.49 -27.89 -0.01
C SER A 175 -15.14 -28.92 -1.09
N LEU A 176 -14.09 -28.66 -1.89
CA LEU A 176 -13.64 -29.60 -2.91
C LEU A 176 -13.15 -30.92 -2.29
N ARG A 177 -12.37 -30.81 -1.20
CA ARG A 177 -11.90 -31.96 -0.42
C ARG A 177 -13.04 -32.80 0.15
N GLN A 178 -14.06 -32.17 0.73
CA GLN A 178 -15.24 -32.88 1.23
C GLN A 178 -15.96 -33.64 0.11
N THR A 179 -16.04 -33.03 -1.07
CA THR A 179 -16.64 -33.66 -2.26
C THR A 179 -15.83 -34.89 -2.69
N LEU A 180 -14.51 -34.76 -2.80
CA LEU A 180 -13.60 -35.86 -3.16
C LEU A 180 -13.66 -37.01 -2.15
N ARG A 181 -13.73 -36.72 -0.85
CA ARG A 181 -13.88 -37.76 0.18
C ARG A 181 -15.17 -38.56 0.02
N SER A 182 -16.29 -37.89 -0.28
CA SER A 182 -17.55 -38.57 -0.57
C SER A 182 -17.48 -39.44 -1.83
N VAL A 183 -16.74 -39.00 -2.86
CA VAL A 183 -16.49 -39.80 -4.07
C VAL A 183 -15.62 -41.02 -3.74
N ALA A 184 -14.56 -40.85 -2.95
CA ALA A 184 -13.68 -41.95 -2.52
C ALA A 184 -14.47 -43.06 -1.83
N GLU A 185 -15.32 -42.70 -0.85
CA GLU A 185 -16.17 -43.65 -0.12
C GLU A 185 -17.17 -44.39 -1.03
N LYS A 186 -17.61 -43.75 -2.13
CA LYS A 186 -18.51 -44.40 -3.11
C LYS A 186 -17.74 -45.37 -3.99
N VAL A 187 -16.55 -45.00 -4.45
CA VAL A 187 -15.68 -45.85 -5.28
C VAL A 187 -15.21 -47.07 -4.47
N GLU A 188 -14.76 -46.88 -3.23
CA GLU A 188 -14.36 -47.99 -2.34
C GLU A 188 -15.50 -48.98 -2.10
N ARG A 189 -16.72 -48.49 -1.86
CA ARG A 189 -17.91 -49.35 -1.73
C ARG A 189 -18.24 -50.10 -3.02
N ALA A 190 -17.95 -49.54 -4.19
CA ALA A 190 -18.18 -50.21 -5.47
C ALA A 190 -17.13 -51.29 -5.76
N ILE A 191 -15.91 -51.16 -5.23
CA ILE A 191 -14.84 -52.16 -5.36
C ILE A 191 -15.14 -53.41 -4.50
N HIS A 192 -15.75 -53.24 -3.33
CA HIS A 192 -16.01 -54.32 -2.37
C HIS A 192 -17.40 -54.97 -2.51
N ARG A 193 -18.15 -54.64 -3.58
CA ARG A 193 -19.42 -55.27 -3.94
C ARG A 193 -19.21 -56.37 -4.95
#